data_AF-A0A7Y8F6Q3-F1
#
_entry.id   AF-A0A7Y8F6Q3-F1
#
_cell.length_a   1.000
_cell.length_b   1.000
_cell.length_c   1.000
_cell.angle_alpha   90.00
_cell.angle_beta   90.00
_cell.angle_gamma   90.00
#
_symmetry.space_group_name_H-M   'P 1'
#
loop_
_entity.id
_entity.type
_entity.pdbx_description
1 polymer ?
#
loop_
_entity_poly.entity_id
_entity_poly.type
_entity_poly.pdbx_seq_one_letter_code
_entity_poly.pdbx_strand_id
1 'polypeptide(L)'
;MRLKSHQLAVREFSLTKRDYDGVDEDERLQFFMLAQVSNEIGMLHAVLLQALNGLKPHLPKAIRETSLGMALYMARLMTNRIYEGWSVASAQKTVALLNCLWESVPENPANVEIYARTMEARERLSAYFGVTGNLITKVRNKQASHIDRASFAGAYALAPDDLDMTDFHTGMVGTTFFGGADSLQAIAVAHLAGGLSPNEASDRLFMEVVRVAEDLKTFIDGFSVAFVIGRFGAQKLMKEPRILSDLPSARRARVHYFMT
;
A
#
# COMPACT_ATOMS: atom_id res chain seq x y z
N MET A 1 -12.32 -27.59 -1.78
CA MET A 1 -12.08 -27.67 -0.31
C MET A 1 -12.45 -26.33 0.31
N ARG A 2 -13.25 -26.30 1.38
CA ARG A 2 -13.64 -25.04 2.06
C ARG A 2 -12.61 -24.72 3.15
N LEU A 3 -11.85 -23.64 2.99
CA LEU A 3 -10.83 -23.20 3.96
C LEU A 3 -11.51 -22.63 5.23
N LYS A 4 -10.88 -22.83 6.41
CA LYS A 4 -11.28 -22.17 7.66
C LYS A 4 -10.83 -20.70 7.66
N SER A 5 -11.41 -19.86 8.51
CA SER A 5 -11.13 -18.40 8.58
C SER A 5 -9.68 -18.03 8.94
N HIS A 6 -8.92 -18.95 9.51
CA HIS A 6 -7.50 -18.80 9.88
C HIS A 6 -6.55 -19.57 8.94
N GLN A 7 -7.07 -20.11 7.83
CA GLN A 7 -6.29 -20.86 6.86
C GLN A 7 -6.13 -20.07 5.56
N LEU A 8 -4.95 -20.17 4.97
CA LEU A 8 -4.66 -19.63 3.65
C LEU A 8 -4.07 -20.73 2.77
N ALA A 9 -4.57 -20.87 1.55
CA ALA A 9 -3.94 -21.70 0.53
C ALA A 9 -2.83 -20.88 -0.13
N VAL A 10 -1.59 -21.36 -0.05
CA VAL A 10 -0.42 -20.77 -0.71
C VAL A 10 0.08 -21.71 -1.80
N ARG A 11 0.20 -21.19 -3.02
CA ARG A 11 0.91 -21.89 -4.09
C ARG A 11 2.33 -21.37 -4.16
N GLU A 12 3.28 -22.26 -3.95
CA GLU A 12 4.69 -21.96 -4.09
C GLU A 12 5.14 -22.37 -5.49
N PHE A 13 5.67 -21.43 -6.26
CA PHE A 13 6.46 -21.74 -7.44
C PHE A 13 7.87 -21.18 -7.26
N SER A 14 8.84 -21.84 -7.88
CA SER A 14 10.25 -21.48 -7.74
C SER A 14 10.86 -21.43 -9.13
N LEU A 15 11.59 -20.35 -9.38
CA LEU A 15 12.37 -20.11 -10.58
C LEU A 15 13.79 -19.74 -10.13
N THR A 16 14.77 -20.33 -10.76
CA THR A 16 16.18 -20.04 -10.54
C THR A 16 16.59 -18.80 -11.34
N LYS A 17 17.70 -18.17 -10.97
CA LYS A 17 18.31 -17.11 -11.81
C LYS A 17 18.49 -17.59 -13.26
N ARG A 18 18.91 -18.85 -13.46
CA ARG A 18 19.10 -19.44 -14.79
C ARG A 18 17.81 -19.51 -15.59
N ASP A 19 16.66 -19.73 -14.95
CA ASP A 19 15.36 -19.67 -15.63
C ASP A 19 15.10 -18.25 -16.15
N TYR A 20 15.37 -17.24 -15.33
CA TYR A 20 15.25 -15.83 -15.74
C TYR A 20 16.30 -15.43 -16.78
N ASP A 21 17.49 -16.03 -16.80
CA ASP A 21 18.56 -15.69 -17.76
C ASP A 21 18.10 -15.85 -19.23
N GLY A 22 17.07 -16.68 -19.49
CA GLY A 22 16.44 -16.84 -20.81
C GLY A 22 15.34 -15.83 -21.17
N VAL A 23 14.98 -14.91 -20.25
CA VAL A 23 14.02 -13.82 -20.48
C VAL A 23 14.79 -12.54 -20.82
N ASP A 24 14.20 -11.66 -21.62
CA ASP A 24 14.81 -10.35 -21.93
C ASP A 24 15.08 -9.52 -20.66
N GLU A 25 16.16 -8.73 -20.67
CA GLU A 25 16.60 -7.97 -19.50
C GLU A 25 15.56 -6.93 -19.05
N ASP A 26 14.96 -6.20 -19.99
CA ASP A 26 13.98 -5.18 -19.67
C ASP A 26 12.71 -5.80 -19.08
N GLU A 27 12.30 -6.97 -19.58
CA GLU A 27 11.15 -7.70 -19.06
C GLU A 27 11.40 -8.25 -17.65
N ARG A 28 12.59 -8.81 -17.41
CA ARG A 28 13.01 -9.23 -16.05
C ARG A 28 12.96 -8.05 -15.10
N LEU A 29 13.58 -6.93 -15.48
CA LEU A 29 13.62 -5.72 -14.67
C LEU A 29 12.20 -5.26 -14.35
N GLN A 30 11.33 -5.21 -15.36
CA GLN A 30 9.93 -4.81 -15.21
C GLN A 30 9.17 -5.72 -14.23
N PHE A 31 9.33 -7.03 -14.34
CA PHE A 31 8.74 -8.01 -13.42
C PHE A 31 9.23 -7.81 -11.98
N PHE A 32 10.55 -7.73 -11.76
CA PHE A 32 11.10 -7.56 -10.42
C PHE A 32 10.76 -6.21 -9.80
N MET A 33 10.69 -5.14 -10.59
CA MET A 33 10.26 -3.82 -10.11
C MET A 33 8.81 -3.86 -9.62
N LEU A 34 7.89 -4.42 -10.41
CA LEU A 34 6.47 -4.52 -10.02
C LEU A 34 6.29 -5.46 -8.80
N ALA A 35 6.99 -6.59 -8.77
CA ALA A 35 6.97 -7.50 -7.63
C ALA A 35 7.47 -6.79 -6.34
N GLN A 36 8.55 -6.01 -6.44
CA GLN A 36 9.07 -5.25 -5.31
C GLN A 36 8.09 -4.17 -4.83
N VAL A 37 7.43 -3.46 -5.76
CA VAL A 37 6.35 -2.52 -5.43
C VAL A 37 5.25 -3.23 -4.62
N SER A 38 4.80 -4.40 -5.06
CA SER A 38 3.75 -5.17 -4.37
C SER A 38 4.18 -5.62 -2.97
N ASN A 39 5.43 -6.07 -2.82
CA ASN A 39 6.01 -6.45 -1.52
C ASN A 39 6.02 -5.26 -0.55
N GLU A 40 6.53 -4.12 -0.98
CA GLU A 40 6.66 -2.92 -0.13
C GLU A 40 5.30 -2.36 0.27
N ILE A 41 4.34 -2.30 -0.65
CA ILE A 41 2.95 -1.95 -0.32
C ILE A 41 2.37 -2.95 0.69
N GLY A 42 2.62 -4.25 0.50
CA GLY A 42 2.19 -5.29 1.43
C GLY A 42 2.76 -5.11 2.84
N MET A 43 4.05 -4.81 2.96
CA MET A 43 4.72 -4.56 4.24
C MET A 43 4.19 -3.29 4.92
N LEU A 44 4.09 -2.17 4.18
CA LEU A 44 3.57 -0.91 4.71
C LEU A 44 2.12 -1.07 5.19
N HIS A 45 1.28 -1.77 4.41
CA HIS A 45 -0.11 -2.03 4.78
C HIS A 45 -0.21 -2.91 6.04
N ALA A 46 0.64 -3.93 6.17
CA ALA A 46 0.65 -4.77 7.37
C ALA A 46 1.02 -3.98 8.63
N VAL A 47 2.05 -3.14 8.57
CA VAL A 47 2.48 -2.29 9.70
C VAL A 47 1.42 -1.22 10.01
N LEU A 48 0.79 -0.63 8.99
CA LEU A 48 -0.35 0.29 9.15
C LEU A 48 -1.48 -0.39 9.95
N LEU A 49 -1.93 -1.58 9.54
CA LEU A 49 -2.99 -2.31 10.25
C LEU A 49 -2.58 -2.69 11.68
N GLN A 50 -1.30 -3.03 11.89
CA GLN A 50 -0.79 -3.30 13.23
C GLN A 50 -0.82 -2.04 14.11
N ALA A 51 -0.40 -0.89 13.59
CA ALA A 51 -0.42 0.38 14.29
C ALA A 51 -1.86 0.77 14.68
N LEU A 52 -2.84 0.59 13.79
CA LEU A 52 -4.24 0.87 14.09
C LEU A 52 -4.79 0.03 15.27
N ASN A 53 -4.23 -1.16 15.56
CA ASN A 53 -4.61 -1.95 16.73
C ASN A 53 -4.16 -1.33 18.07
N GLY A 54 -3.19 -0.40 18.03
CA GLY A 54 -2.71 0.34 19.20
C GLY A 54 -3.58 1.53 19.60
N LEU A 55 -4.65 1.82 18.85
CA LEU A 55 -5.58 2.93 19.11
C LEU A 55 -6.70 2.60 20.10
N LYS A 56 -6.68 1.42 20.73
CA LYS A 56 -7.75 0.98 21.63
C LYS A 56 -7.91 1.94 22.83
N PRO A 57 -9.14 2.35 23.21
CA PRO A 57 -9.36 3.35 24.25
C PRO A 57 -8.74 3.04 25.61
N HIS A 58 -8.66 1.76 25.99
CA HIS A 58 -8.09 1.32 27.28
C HIS A 58 -6.56 1.35 27.34
N LEU A 59 -5.87 1.60 26.22
CA LEU A 59 -4.40 1.67 26.19
C LEU A 59 -3.90 3.05 26.69
N PRO A 60 -2.72 3.11 27.32
CA PRO A 60 -2.08 4.38 27.73
C PRO A 60 -1.95 5.40 26.60
N LYS A 61 -2.07 6.70 26.91
CA LYS A 61 -1.94 7.83 25.95
C LYS A 61 -0.72 7.68 25.04
N ALA A 62 0.45 7.43 25.63
CA ALA A 62 1.71 7.26 24.90
C ALA A 62 1.66 6.14 23.84
N ILE A 63 1.01 5.01 24.14
CA ILE A 63 0.86 3.90 23.18
C ILE A 63 -0.07 4.32 22.05
N ARG A 64 -1.21 4.95 22.37
CA ARG A 64 -2.20 5.37 21.37
C ARG A 64 -1.62 6.41 20.41
N GLU A 65 -0.93 7.43 20.93
CA GLU A 65 -0.37 8.51 20.11
C GLU A 65 0.81 8.04 19.26
N THR A 66 1.71 7.23 19.81
CA THR A 66 2.79 6.61 19.02
C THR A 66 2.21 5.74 17.91
N SER A 67 1.16 4.98 18.21
CA SER A 67 0.48 4.12 17.23
C SER A 67 -0.20 4.94 16.12
N LEU A 68 -0.79 6.07 16.45
CA LEU A 68 -1.39 6.98 15.47
C LEU A 68 -0.33 7.61 14.56
N GLY A 69 0.78 8.10 15.13
CA GLY A 69 1.91 8.63 14.37
C GLY A 69 2.51 7.58 13.43
N MET A 70 2.69 6.34 13.92
CA MET A 70 3.13 5.22 13.08
C MET A 70 2.16 4.95 11.93
N ALA A 71 0.84 4.94 12.18
CA ALA A 71 -0.15 4.74 11.12
C ALA A 71 -0.09 5.87 10.08
N LEU A 72 -0.03 7.13 10.51
CA LEU A 72 0.08 8.28 9.62
C LEU A 72 1.36 8.22 8.77
N TYR A 73 2.49 7.88 9.39
CA TYR A 73 3.77 7.73 8.70
C TYR A 73 3.74 6.60 7.66
N MET A 74 3.22 5.42 8.02
CA MET A 74 3.07 4.30 7.07
C MET A 74 2.17 4.67 5.89
N ALA A 75 1.06 5.37 6.12
CA ALA A 75 0.20 5.84 5.05
C ALA A 75 0.91 6.82 4.11
N ARG A 76 1.69 7.76 4.65
CA ARG A 76 2.51 8.71 3.87
C ARG A 76 3.56 7.99 3.02
N LEU A 77 4.30 7.04 3.59
CA LEU A 77 5.23 6.21 2.82
C LEU A 77 4.52 5.42 1.72
N MET A 78 3.34 4.89 2.03
CA MET A 78 2.54 4.15 1.06
C MET A 78 2.05 5.06 -0.08
N THR A 79 1.75 6.35 0.17
CA THR A 79 1.44 7.30 -0.93
C THR A 79 2.58 7.40 -1.93
N ASN A 80 3.84 7.49 -1.46
CA ASN A 80 4.99 7.55 -2.36
C ASN A 80 5.10 6.26 -3.15
N ARG A 81 4.96 5.12 -2.47
CA ARG A 81 5.17 3.85 -3.14
C ARG A 81 4.08 3.49 -4.15
N ILE A 82 2.84 3.85 -3.87
CA ILE A 82 1.73 3.74 -4.83
C ILE A 82 2.01 4.64 -6.04
N TYR A 83 2.45 5.89 -5.82
CA TYR A 83 2.72 6.84 -6.91
C TYR A 83 3.82 6.33 -7.85
N GLU A 84 4.95 5.90 -7.29
CA GLU A 84 6.05 5.31 -8.07
C GLU A 84 5.63 4.02 -8.77
N GLY A 85 4.93 3.14 -8.05
CA GLY A 85 4.40 1.89 -8.59
C GLY A 85 3.45 2.13 -9.77
N TRP A 86 2.58 3.13 -9.68
CA TRP A 86 1.72 3.52 -10.79
C TRP A 86 2.50 4.07 -11.98
N SER A 87 3.54 4.89 -11.76
CA SER A 87 4.39 5.37 -12.85
C SER A 87 5.03 4.22 -13.64
N VAL A 88 5.37 3.12 -12.96
CA VAL A 88 5.93 1.92 -13.59
C VAL A 88 4.84 1.08 -14.26
N ALA A 89 3.70 0.88 -13.59
CA ALA A 89 2.57 0.09 -14.08
C ALA A 89 1.87 0.70 -15.31
N SER A 90 1.77 2.03 -15.35
CA SER A 90 1.10 2.78 -16.42
C SER A 90 1.98 3.05 -17.64
N ALA A 91 3.30 2.81 -17.54
CA ALA A 91 4.21 3.01 -18.65
C ALA A 91 3.80 2.18 -19.87
N GLN A 92 3.88 2.79 -21.07
CA GLN A 92 3.46 2.15 -22.32
C GLN A 92 4.13 0.78 -22.53
N LYS A 93 5.43 0.68 -22.21
CA LYS A 93 6.19 -0.58 -22.29
C LYS A 93 5.60 -1.69 -21.40
N THR A 94 5.16 -1.35 -20.19
CA THR A 94 4.58 -2.31 -19.23
C THR A 94 3.23 -2.81 -19.71
N VAL A 95 2.39 -1.91 -20.22
CA VAL A 95 1.07 -2.25 -20.76
C VAL A 95 1.19 -3.07 -22.03
N ALA A 96 2.11 -2.71 -22.93
CA ALA A 96 2.36 -3.48 -24.15
C ALA A 96 2.86 -4.90 -23.82
N LEU A 97 3.79 -5.01 -22.87
CA LEU A 97 4.29 -6.29 -22.40
C LEU A 97 3.18 -7.15 -21.76
N LEU A 98 2.33 -6.56 -20.91
CA LEU A 98 1.17 -7.25 -20.34
C LEU A 98 0.30 -7.87 -21.43
N ASN A 99 -0.10 -7.07 -22.43
CA ASN A 99 -0.97 -7.51 -23.50
C ASN A 99 -0.33 -8.65 -24.31
N CYS A 100 0.95 -8.51 -24.66
CA CYS A 100 1.71 -9.54 -25.38
C CYS A 100 1.82 -10.84 -24.57
N LEU A 101 2.12 -10.77 -23.27
CA LEU A 101 2.20 -11.95 -22.41
C LEU A 101 0.84 -12.64 -22.25
N TRP A 102 -0.24 -11.85 -22.21
CA TRP A 102 -1.59 -12.38 -22.03
C TRP A 102 -2.06 -13.25 -23.19
N GLU A 103 -1.58 -13.01 -24.41
CA GLU A 103 -1.85 -13.87 -25.58
C GLU A 103 -1.41 -15.32 -25.37
N SER A 104 -0.41 -15.54 -24.50
CA SER A 104 0.08 -16.88 -24.15
C SER A 104 -0.66 -17.53 -22.98
N VAL A 105 -1.62 -16.82 -22.36
CA VAL A 105 -2.38 -17.33 -21.21
C VAL A 105 -3.54 -18.19 -21.71
N PRO A 106 -3.66 -19.48 -21.30
CA PRO A 106 -4.73 -20.35 -21.76
C PRO A 106 -6.11 -19.79 -21.40
N GLU A 107 -7.01 -19.76 -22.37
CA GLU A 107 -8.37 -19.29 -22.14
C GLU A 107 -9.15 -20.30 -21.28
N ASN A 108 -9.57 -19.85 -20.10
CA ASN A 108 -10.49 -20.56 -19.23
C ASN A 108 -11.20 -19.53 -18.31
N PRO A 109 -12.33 -19.90 -17.67
CA PRO A 109 -13.11 -18.94 -16.88
C PRO A 109 -12.31 -18.21 -15.79
N ALA A 110 -11.35 -18.89 -15.13
CA ALA A 110 -10.54 -18.27 -14.08
C ALA A 110 -9.55 -17.25 -14.66
N ASN A 111 -8.90 -17.55 -15.78
CA ASN A 111 -7.98 -16.63 -16.43
C ASN A 111 -8.70 -15.42 -17.03
N VAL A 112 -9.90 -15.62 -17.58
CA VAL A 112 -10.75 -14.50 -18.06
C VAL A 112 -11.11 -13.56 -16.92
N GLU A 113 -11.50 -14.09 -15.75
CA GLU A 113 -11.80 -13.29 -14.57
C GLU A 113 -10.57 -12.51 -14.07
N ILE A 114 -9.39 -13.15 -14.01
CA ILE A 114 -8.14 -12.46 -13.61
C ILE A 114 -7.84 -11.31 -14.57
N TYR A 115 -7.96 -11.54 -15.89
CA TYR A 115 -7.73 -10.49 -16.88
C TYR A 115 -8.69 -9.32 -16.70
N ALA A 116 -9.99 -9.60 -16.58
CA ALA A 116 -11.02 -8.59 -16.39
C ALA A 116 -10.73 -7.73 -15.15
N ARG A 117 -10.43 -8.36 -14.01
CA ARG A 117 -10.08 -7.66 -12.76
C ARG A 117 -8.81 -6.83 -12.89
N THR A 118 -7.81 -7.32 -13.62
CA THR A 118 -6.55 -6.61 -13.90
C THR A 118 -6.82 -5.34 -14.68
N MET A 119 -7.64 -5.43 -15.73
CA MET A 119 -7.97 -4.30 -16.60
C MET A 119 -8.88 -3.29 -15.90
N GLU A 120 -9.89 -3.74 -15.17
CA GLU A 120 -10.73 -2.86 -14.34
C GLU A 120 -9.91 -2.10 -13.29
N ALA A 121 -8.96 -2.78 -12.63
CA ALA A 121 -8.07 -2.13 -11.66
C ALA A 121 -7.21 -1.05 -12.34
N ARG A 122 -6.68 -1.35 -13.53
CA ARG A 122 -5.94 -0.36 -14.34
C ARG A 122 -6.80 0.84 -14.72
N GLU A 123 -8.06 0.63 -15.08
CA GLU A 123 -8.99 1.72 -15.40
C GLU A 123 -9.27 2.60 -14.17
N ARG A 124 -9.53 2.01 -13.01
CA ARG A 124 -9.71 2.75 -11.74
C ARG A 124 -8.47 3.55 -11.36
N LEU A 125 -7.28 2.97 -11.52
CA LEU A 125 -6.00 3.68 -11.31
C LEU A 125 -5.84 4.84 -12.29
N SER A 126 -6.12 4.61 -13.57
CA SER A 126 -6.02 5.64 -14.61
C SER A 126 -6.99 6.80 -14.34
N ALA A 127 -8.23 6.49 -13.95
CA ALA A 127 -9.21 7.50 -13.57
C ALA A 127 -8.75 8.30 -12.35
N TYR A 128 -8.24 7.62 -11.32
CA TYR A 128 -7.76 8.26 -10.11
C TYR A 128 -6.56 9.20 -10.35
N PHE A 129 -5.53 8.70 -11.05
CA PHE A 129 -4.33 9.48 -11.34
C PHE A 129 -4.51 10.50 -12.48
N GLY A 130 -5.55 10.34 -13.30
CA GLY A 130 -5.97 11.33 -14.29
C GLY A 130 -6.58 12.60 -13.66
N VAL A 131 -7.06 12.52 -12.41
CA VAL A 131 -7.52 13.70 -11.67
C VAL A 131 -6.32 14.50 -11.17
N THR A 132 -6.22 15.73 -11.68
CA THR A 132 -5.19 16.69 -11.22
C THR A 132 -5.38 17.00 -9.74
N GLY A 133 -4.32 16.81 -8.95
CA GLY A 133 -4.35 17.13 -7.52
C GLY A 133 -5.09 16.12 -6.64
N ASN A 134 -5.16 14.84 -7.03
CA ASN A 134 -5.59 13.76 -6.13
C ASN A 134 -4.73 13.73 -4.84
N LEU A 135 -5.30 13.19 -3.75
CA LEU A 135 -4.71 13.31 -2.42
C LEU A 135 -3.35 12.62 -2.32
N ILE A 136 -3.23 11.41 -2.87
CA ILE A 136 -1.96 10.67 -2.93
C ILE A 136 -0.87 11.50 -3.60
N THR A 137 -1.15 12.15 -4.74
CA THR A 137 -0.16 12.99 -5.44
C THR A 137 0.22 14.22 -4.62
N LYS A 138 -0.75 14.87 -3.96
CA LYS A 138 -0.49 16.02 -3.07
C LYS A 138 0.40 15.63 -1.91
N VAL A 139 0.04 14.58 -1.18
CA VAL A 139 0.80 14.07 -0.02
C VAL A 139 2.18 13.60 -0.48
N ARG A 140 2.29 12.86 -1.59
CA ARG A 140 3.57 12.44 -2.15
C ARG A 140 4.52 13.62 -2.39
N ASN A 141 4.03 14.69 -3.01
CA ASN A 141 4.87 15.82 -3.40
C ASN A 141 5.26 16.75 -2.25
N LYS A 142 4.55 16.69 -1.11
CA LYS A 142 4.67 17.69 -0.03
C LYS A 142 5.03 17.10 1.33
N GLN A 143 4.69 15.82 1.54
CA GLN A 143 4.69 15.20 2.86
C GLN A 143 5.19 13.77 2.90
N ALA A 144 5.44 13.06 1.79
CA ALA A 144 5.75 11.63 1.89
C ALA A 144 7.07 11.31 2.61
N SER A 145 8.13 12.08 2.35
CA SER A 145 9.46 11.82 2.94
C SER A 145 9.86 12.85 4.00
N HIS A 146 9.52 14.11 3.78
CA HIS A 146 9.71 15.21 4.73
C HIS A 146 8.60 16.23 4.51
N ILE A 147 8.33 17.05 5.53
CA ILE A 147 7.44 18.20 5.40
C ILE A 147 8.18 19.33 4.70
N ASP A 148 7.60 19.88 3.64
CA ASP A 148 8.17 21.09 3.03
C ASP A 148 7.85 22.35 3.87
N ARG A 149 8.65 23.39 3.69
CA ARG A 149 8.56 24.64 4.46
C ARG A 149 7.19 25.30 4.40
N ALA A 150 6.56 25.32 3.23
CA ALA A 150 5.27 25.99 3.04
C ALA A 150 4.17 25.23 3.77
N SER A 151 4.17 23.90 3.67
CA SER A 151 3.23 23.08 4.44
C SER A 151 3.47 23.15 5.94
N PHE A 152 4.72 23.20 6.41
CA PHE A 152 4.99 23.40 7.84
C PHE A 152 4.44 24.74 8.34
N ALA A 153 4.77 25.84 7.65
CA ALA A 153 4.31 27.17 8.06
C ALA A 153 2.78 27.27 8.07
N GLY A 154 2.12 26.68 7.06
CA GLY A 154 0.66 26.61 7.01
C GLY A 154 0.07 25.77 8.14
N ALA A 155 0.62 24.58 8.41
CA ALA A 155 0.14 23.72 9.48
C ALA A 155 0.34 24.35 10.86
N TYR A 156 1.48 25.00 11.10
CA TYR A 156 1.76 25.71 12.34
C TYR A 156 0.82 26.89 12.55
N ALA A 157 0.52 27.67 11.51
CA ALA A 157 -0.43 28.78 11.58
C ALA A 157 -1.89 28.35 11.78
N LEU A 158 -2.24 27.12 11.38
CA LEU A 158 -3.57 26.53 11.55
C LEU A 158 -3.72 25.77 12.88
N ALA A 159 -2.62 25.51 13.59
CA ALA A 159 -2.65 24.82 14.87
C ALA A 159 -3.32 25.72 15.93
N PRO A 160 -4.26 25.18 16.73
CA PRO A 160 -4.81 25.91 17.87
C PRO A 160 -3.70 26.30 18.87
N ASP A 161 -3.85 27.46 19.50
CA ASP A 161 -2.89 27.93 20.53
C ASP A 161 -2.81 26.98 21.73
N ASP A 162 -3.87 26.20 21.99
CA ASP A 162 -3.98 25.21 23.05
C ASP A 162 -3.71 23.76 22.59
N LEU A 163 -3.15 23.58 21.38
CA LEU A 163 -2.77 22.26 20.88
C LEU A 163 -1.71 21.62 21.79
N ASP A 164 -2.06 20.48 22.38
CA ASP A 164 -1.15 19.69 23.19
C ASP A 164 -0.05 19.04 22.32
N MET A 165 1.16 19.60 22.38
CA MET A 165 2.36 19.09 21.71
C MET A 165 3.18 18.20 22.68
N THR A 166 2.60 17.07 23.09
CA THR A 166 3.26 16.13 24.00
C THR A 166 4.33 15.31 23.28
N ASP A 167 5.56 15.31 23.81
CA ASP A 167 6.61 14.37 23.41
C ASP A 167 6.80 13.29 24.49
N PHE A 168 7.07 12.05 24.04
CA PHE A 168 7.27 10.91 24.92
C PHE A 168 8.72 10.45 24.87
N HIS A 169 9.46 10.72 25.95
CA HIS A 169 10.86 10.35 26.09
C HIS A 169 11.02 9.20 27.09
N THR A 170 11.79 8.20 26.70
CA THR A 170 12.06 7.00 27.52
C THR A 170 13.52 6.88 27.95
N GLY A 171 14.39 7.77 27.45
CA GLY A 171 15.85 7.71 27.70
C GLY A 171 16.57 6.58 26.97
N MET A 172 15.87 5.80 26.13
CA MET A 172 16.43 4.71 25.33
C MET A 172 16.35 5.02 23.83
N VAL A 173 17.28 4.47 23.08
CA VAL A 173 17.34 4.62 21.61
C VAL A 173 16.15 3.88 20.99
N GLY A 174 15.46 4.54 20.05
CA GLY A 174 14.37 3.94 19.26
C GLY A 174 13.00 3.95 19.95
N THR A 175 12.88 4.55 21.14
CA THR A 175 11.64 4.54 21.95
C THR A 175 11.19 5.94 22.35
N THR A 176 11.69 6.98 21.66
CA THR A 176 11.21 8.37 21.81
C THR A 176 10.24 8.69 20.69
N PHE A 177 9.12 9.34 21.02
CA PHE A 177 8.12 9.79 20.05
C PHE A 177 7.88 11.29 20.20
N PHE A 178 8.04 12.04 19.11
CA PHE A 178 7.86 13.49 19.09
C PHE A 178 6.43 13.83 18.63
N GLY A 179 5.46 13.76 19.54
CA GLY A 179 4.05 13.90 19.21
C GLY A 179 3.67 15.27 18.67
N GLY A 180 4.35 16.34 19.11
CA GLY A 180 4.15 17.68 18.55
C GLY A 180 4.45 17.76 17.04
N ALA A 181 5.51 17.06 16.60
CA ALA A 181 5.89 17.01 15.19
C ALA A 181 4.84 16.24 14.35
N ASP A 182 4.33 15.12 14.86
CA ASP A 182 3.29 14.34 14.17
C ASP A 182 1.93 15.03 14.17
N SER A 183 1.57 15.79 15.20
CA SER A 183 0.36 16.63 15.18
C SER A 183 0.41 17.67 14.05
N LEU A 184 1.56 18.33 13.85
CA LEU A 184 1.74 19.27 12.73
C LEU A 184 1.68 18.56 11.38
N GLN A 185 2.19 17.33 11.28
CA GLN A 185 2.04 16.51 10.08
C GLN A 185 0.58 16.19 9.76
N ALA A 186 -0.21 15.83 10.78
CA ALA A 186 -1.63 15.55 10.62
C ALA A 186 -2.40 16.79 10.13
N ILE A 187 -2.10 17.97 10.69
CA ILE A 187 -2.69 19.24 10.24
C ILE A 187 -2.29 19.57 8.80
N ALA A 188 -1.03 19.35 8.42
CA ALA A 188 -0.56 19.54 7.06
C ALA A 188 -1.32 18.65 6.05
N VAL A 189 -1.55 17.38 6.41
CA VAL A 189 -2.36 16.45 5.61
C VAL A 189 -3.80 16.92 5.50
N ALA A 190 -4.40 17.42 6.58
CA ALA A 190 -5.74 18.01 6.58
C ALA A 190 -5.89 19.18 5.60
N HIS A 191 -4.90 20.06 5.56
CA HIS A 191 -4.87 21.14 4.59
C HIS A 191 -4.84 20.60 3.15
N LEU A 192 -3.98 19.61 2.86
CA LEU A 192 -3.90 18.98 1.52
C LEU A 192 -5.18 18.23 1.12
N ALA A 193 -5.90 17.69 2.10
CA ALA A 193 -7.18 17.01 1.94
C ALA A 193 -8.37 17.97 1.73
N GLY A 194 -8.14 19.29 1.73
CA GLY A 194 -9.17 20.30 1.45
C GLY A 194 -9.76 20.96 2.69
N GLY A 195 -8.99 21.06 3.78
CA GLY A 195 -9.42 21.76 4.99
C GLY A 195 -10.34 20.96 5.91
N LEU A 196 -10.28 19.62 5.83
CA LEU A 196 -10.94 18.73 6.77
C LEU A 196 -10.31 18.85 8.17
N SER A 197 -10.97 18.32 9.19
CA SER A 197 -10.29 18.12 10.47
C SER A 197 -9.13 17.13 10.33
N PRO A 198 -8.07 17.20 11.17
CA PRO A 198 -6.94 16.26 11.11
C PRO A 198 -7.34 14.78 11.14
N ASN A 199 -8.38 14.44 11.89
CA ASN A 199 -8.90 13.07 11.99
C ASN A 199 -9.58 12.64 10.68
N GLU A 200 -10.53 13.44 10.17
CA GLU A 200 -11.22 13.15 8.91
C GLU A 200 -10.25 13.08 7.72
N ALA A 201 -9.21 13.92 7.73
CA ALA A 201 -8.19 13.91 6.70
C ALA A 201 -7.32 12.66 6.75
N SER A 202 -6.95 12.21 7.96
CA SER A 202 -6.21 10.97 8.16
C SER A 202 -7.04 9.77 7.73
N ASP A 203 -8.33 9.72 8.11
CA ASP A 203 -9.26 8.67 7.69
C ASP A 203 -9.43 8.63 6.18
N ARG A 204 -9.63 9.79 5.54
CA ARG A 204 -9.68 9.89 4.08
C ARG A 204 -8.39 9.39 3.45
N LEU A 205 -7.23 9.83 3.96
CA LEU A 205 -5.94 9.38 3.46
C LEU A 205 -5.82 7.86 3.56
N PHE A 206 -6.12 7.27 4.73
CA PHE A 206 -6.05 5.82 4.98
C PHE A 206 -6.95 5.04 4.02
N MET A 207 -8.21 5.45 3.87
CA MET A 207 -9.15 4.79 2.96
C MET A 207 -8.69 4.90 1.50
N GLU A 208 -8.17 6.05 1.11
CA GLU A 208 -7.69 6.31 -0.26
C GLU A 208 -6.42 5.50 -0.56
N VAL A 209 -5.44 5.45 0.34
CA VAL A 209 -4.22 4.66 0.13
C VAL A 209 -4.49 3.17 0.12
N VAL A 210 -5.36 2.65 0.98
CA VAL A 210 -5.70 1.22 1.00
C VAL A 210 -6.39 0.83 -0.30
N ARG A 211 -7.42 1.58 -0.72
CA ARG A 211 -8.14 1.31 -1.98
C ARG A 211 -7.22 1.36 -3.19
N VAL A 212 -6.42 2.42 -3.33
CA VAL A 212 -5.54 2.57 -4.51
C VAL A 212 -4.39 1.55 -4.47
N ALA A 213 -3.91 1.17 -3.29
CA ALA A 213 -2.97 0.06 -3.13
C ALA A 213 -3.57 -1.27 -3.59
N GLU A 214 -4.82 -1.56 -3.25
CA GLU A 214 -5.52 -2.78 -3.67
C GLU A 214 -5.67 -2.87 -5.20
N ASP A 215 -6.05 -1.77 -5.85
CA ASP A 215 -6.12 -1.71 -7.31
C ASP A 215 -4.72 -1.91 -7.94
N LEU A 216 -3.70 -1.23 -7.43
CA LEU A 216 -2.32 -1.38 -7.94
C LEU A 216 -1.80 -2.80 -7.77
N LYS A 217 -2.04 -3.42 -6.61
CA LYS A 217 -1.66 -4.82 -6.38
C LYS A 217 -2.44 -5.78 -7.28
N THR A 218 -3.74 -5.53 -7.50
CA THR A 218 -4.54 -6.35 -8.43
C THR A 218 -3.97 -6.30 -9.83
N PHE A 219 -3.54 -5.13 -10.31
CA PHE A 219 -2.86 -5.00 -11.59
C PHE A 219 -1.52 -5.77 -11.62
N ILE A 220 -0.70 -5.63 -10.59
CA ILE A 220 0.60 -6.30 -10.48
C ILE A 220 0.44 -7.83 -10.42
N ASP A 221 -0.57 -8.33 -9.71
CA ASP A 221 -0.87 -9.75 -9.61
C ASP A 221 -1.24 -10.32 -10.98
N GLY A 222 -2.08 -9.60 -11.73
CA GLY A 222 -2.38 -9.92 -13.13
C GLY A 222 -1.14 -9.96 -14.01
N PHE A 223 -0.33 -8.90 -13.99
CA PHE A 223 0.93 -8.85 -14.72
C PHE A 223 1.85 -10.03 -14.37
N SER A 224 1.94 -10.38 -13.08
CA SER A 224 2.77 -11.49 -12.61
C SER A 224 2.28 -12.84 -13.12
N VAL A 225 0.96 -13.05 -13.16
CA VAL A 225 0.36 -14.25 -13.78
C VAL A 225 0.70 -14.31 -15.26
N ALA A 226 0.51 -13.22 -16.00
CA ALA A 226 0.83 -13.13 -17.42
C ALA A 226 2.31 -13.45 -17.69
N PHE A 227 3.20 -12.83 -16.92
CA PHE A 227 4.64 -13.01 -17.04
C PHE A 227 5.05 -14.45 -16.79
N VAL A 228 4.56 -15.06 -15.70
CA VAL A 228 4.94 -16.43 -15.36
C VAL A 228 4.44 -17.42 -16.41
N ILE A 229 3.19 -17.28 -16.85
CA ILE A 229 2.62 -18.17 -17.87
C ILE A 229 3.31 -17.96 -19.22
N GLY A 230 3.43 -16.72 -19.67
CA GLY A 230 4.01 -16.38 -20.98
C GLY A 230 5.49 -16.71 -21.12
N ARG A 231 6.27 -16.69 -20.03
CA ARG A 231 7.71 -16.98 -20.07
C ARG A 231 8.10 -18.36 -19.59
N PHE A 232 7.34 -18.97 -18.68
CA PHE A 232 7.72 -20.25 -18.05
C PHE A 232 6.65 -21.35 -18.16
N GLY A 233 5.49 -21.02 -18.73
CA GLY A 233 4.37 -21.93 -18.95
C GLY A 233 3.44 -22.08 -17.74
N ALA A 234 2.15 -22.33 -18.03
CA ALA A 234 1.09 -22.44 -17.03
C ALA A 234 1.37 -23.49 -15.94
N GLN A 235 2.10 -24.56 -16.28
CA GLN A 235 2.47 -25.64 -15.38
C GLN A 235 3.22 -25.16 -14.12
N LYS A 236 3.91 -24.01 -14.18
CA LYS A 236 4.58 -23.43 -13.02
C LYS A 236 3.60 -22.99 -11.93
N LEU A 237 2.37 -22.65 -12.28
CA LEU A 237 1.32 -22.20 -11.37
C LEU A 237 0.35 -23.32 -10.93
N MET A 238 0.46 -24.53 -11.50
CA MET A 238 -0.44 -25.66 -11.24
C MET A 238 -0.06 -26.52 -10.03
N LYS A 239 0.94 -26.11 -9.24
CA LYS A 239 1.31 -26.87 -8.04
C LYS A 239 0.18 -26.85 -7.01
N GLU A 240 -0.03 -27.99 -6.37
CA GLU A 240 -1.01 -28.13 -5.29
C GLU A 240 -0.72 -27.10 -4.18
N PRO A 241 -1.74 -26.33 -3.75
CA PRO A 241 -1.56 -25.34 -2.71
C PRO A 241 -1.22 -26.02 -1.37
N ARG A 242 -0.26 -25.46 -0.66
CA ARG A 242 -0.03 -25.78 0.75
C ARG A 242 -0.99 -24.96 1.60
N ILE A 243 -1.63 -25.61 2.56
CA ILE A 243 -2.50 -24.91 3.51
C ILE A 243 -1.63 -24.44 4.68
N LEU A 244 -1.52 -23.14 4.83
CA LEU A 244 -0.94 -22.53 6.02
C LEU A 244 -2.04 -22.32 7.05
N SER A 245 -1.79 -22.70 8.31
CA SER A 245 -2.63 -22.42 9.46
C SER A 245 -1.97 -21.35 10.35
N ASP A 246 -2.78 -20.75 11.24
CA ASP A 246 -2.30 -19.85 12.31
C ASP A 246 -1.53 -18.61 11.83
N LEU A 247 -1.77 -18.20 10.58
CA LEU A 247 -1.21 -16.97 10.05
C LEU A 247 -1.72 -15.74 10.81
N PRO A 248 -0.87 -14.72 11.03
CA PRO A 248 -1.31 -13.41 11.48
C PRO A 248 -2.39 -12.90 10.53
N SER A 249 -3.62 -12.78 11.03
CA SER A 249 -4.78 -12.46 10.19
C SER A 249 -4.99 -10.95 10.13
N ALA A 250 -4.80 -10.35 8.95
CA ALA A 250 -5.26 -8.98 8.68
C ALA A 250 -6.79 -8.85 8.85
N ARG A 251 -7.56 -9.94 8.67
CA ARG A 251 -9.00 -9.98 8.93
C ARG A 251 -9.37 -9.96 10.43
N ARG A 252 -8.39 -10.12 11.33
CA ARG A 252 -8.55 -9.91 12.78
C ARG A 252 -8.06 -8.52 13.22
N ALA A 253 -7.46 -7.73 12.35
CA ALA A 253 -7.24 -6.32 12.61
C ALA A 253 -8.62 -5.66 12.67
N ARG A 254 -9.10 -5.45 13.89
CA ARG A 254 -10.30 -4.65 14.10
C ARG A 254 -9.84 -3.21 14.00
N VAL A 255 -10.31 -2.49 12.99
CA VAL A 255 -10.21 -1.05 13.02
C VAL A 255 -11.16 -0.59 14.12
N HIS A 256 -10.61 -0.41 15.32
CA HIS A 256 -11.33 0.14 16.44
C HIS A 256 -11.42 1.65 16.22
N TYR A 257 -12.46 2.08 15.53
CA TYR A 257 -12.82 3.48 15.49
C TYR A 257 -13.48 3.89 16.81
N PHE A 258 -13.19 5.14 17.17
CA PHE A 258 -13.71 5.94 18.27
C PHE A 258 -14.98 5.39 18.95
N MET A 259 -14.81 4.91 20.18
CA MET A 259 -15.81 5.07 21.24
C MET A 259 -15.08 5.43 22.53
N THR A 260 -15.12 6.71 22.86
CA THR A 260 -15.77 7.25 24.06
C THR A 260 -16.32 8.61 23.71
#